data_AF-A4FFD0-F1
#
_entry.id   AF-A4FFD0-F1
#
_cell.length_a   1.000
_cell.length_b   1.000
_cell.length_c   1.000
_cell.angle_alpha   90.00
_cell.angle_beta   90.00
_cell.angle_gamma   90.00
#
_symmetry.space_group_name_H-M   'P 1'
#
loop_
_entity.id
_entity.type
_entity.pdbx_description
1 polymer ?
#
loop_
_entity_poly.entity_id
_entity_poly.type
_entity_poly.pdbx_seq_one_letter_code
_entity_poly.pdbx_strand_id
1 'polypeptide(L)'
;MRYNGVMADIDVSSLQPGQSESNESGERMGRSAGGHLVQLRKRVSEPGFVVTADVESRPEAPSEVITHEWASANVAFERLMREC
;
A
#
# COMPACT_ATOMS: atom_id res chain seq x y z
N MET A 1 27.82 -5.55 2.53
CA MET A 1 26.75 -6.24 1.77
C MET A 1 26.06 -5.20 0.91
N ARG A 2 26.21 -5.29 -0.41
CA ARG A 2 25.55 -4.42 -1.39
C ARG A 2 24.14 -4.97 -1.63
N TYR A 3 23.11 -4.27 -1.20
CA TYR A 3 21.75 -4.50 -1.68
C TYR A 3 21.49 -3.52 -2.81
N ASN A 4 21.78 -3.97 -4.03
CA ASN A 4 21.36 -3.33 -5.27
C ASN A 4 19.90 -3.71 -5.52
N GLY A 5 19.01 -2.77 -5.29
CA GLY A 5 17.64 -2.75 -5.73
C GLY A 5 17.16 -1.34 -5.49
N VAL A 6 17.28 -0.49 -6.52
CA VAL A 6 16.71 0.85 -6.51
C VAL A 6 15.21 0.64 -6.34
N MET A 7 14.73 0.70 -5.09
CA MET A 7 13.32 0.99 -4.84
C MET A 7 13.06 2.31 -5.55
N ALA A 8 12.03 2.35 -6.39
CA ALA A 8 11.45 3.64 -6.72
C ALA A 8 11.09 4.28 -5.37
N ASP A 9 11.84 5.31 -5.01
CA ASP A 9 11.72 6.05 -3.76
C ASP A 9 10.41 6.82 -3.86
N ILE A 10 9.28 6.14 -3.61
CA ILE A 10 8.01 6.84 -3.48
C ILE A 10 8.14 7.64 -2.19
N ASP A 11 8.39 8.94 -2.33
CA ASP A 11 8.58 9.84 -1.21
C ASP A 11 7.25 10.04 -0.48
N VAL A 12 6.99 9.15 0.48
CA VAL A 12 5.83 9.15 1.37
C VAL A 12 5.69 10.40 2.20
N SER A 13 6.78 11.16 2.39
CA SER A 13 6.77 12.38 3.17
C SER A 13 6.10 13.53 2.41
N SER A 14 6.06 13.45 1.07
CA SER A 14 5.43 14.44 0.21
C SER A 14 3.92 14.19 -0.02
N LEU A 15 3.44 12.97 0.25
CA LEU A 15 2.05 12.58 -0.02
C LEU A 15 1.07 13.25 0.95
N GLN A 16 0.13 14.03 0.40
CA GLN A 16 -0.98 14.61 1.16
C GLN A 16 -2.14 13.61 1.32
N PRO A 17 -3.00 13.79 2.36
CA PRO A 17 -4.22 13.01 2.51
C PRO A 17 -5.06 12.99 1.22
N GLY A 18 -5.50 11.80 0.81
CA GLY A 18 -6.22 11.55 -0.44
C GLY A 18 -5.33 11.39 -1.68
N GLN A 19 -4.00 11.53 -1.57
CA GLN A 19 -3.08 11.33 -2.69
C GLN A 19 -2.48 9.94 -2.68
N SER A 20 -2.26 9.40 -3.89
CA SER A 20 -1.49 8.17 -4.09
C SER A 20 -0.63 8.28 -5.33
N GLU A 21 0.54 7.66 -5.26
CA GLU A 21 1.45 7.47 -6.39
C GLU A 21 1.63 5.99 -6.70
N SER A 22 2.03 5.71 -7.94
CA SER A 22 2.30 4.37 -8.42
C SER A 22 3.65 4.35 -9.12
N ASN A 23 4.48 3.34 -8.84
CA ASN A 23 5.74 3.18 -9.54
C ASN A 23 5.59 2.32 -10.81
N GLU A 24 6.65 2.27 -11.62
CA GLU A 24 6.69 1.48 -12.87
C GLU A 24 6.55 -0.03 -12.65
N SER A 25 6.83 -0.51 -11.43
CA SER A 25 6.66 -1.91 -11.04
C SER A 25 5.19 -2.24 -10.71
N GLY A 26 4.32 -1.24 -10.76
CA GLY A 26 2.91 -1.33 -10.43
C GLY A 26 2.62 -1.19 -8.94
N GLU A 27 3.60 -1.05 -8.07
CA GLU A 27 3.33 -0.81 -6.64
C GLU A 27 2.68 0.56 -6.44
N ARG A 28 1.81 0.68 -5.44
CA ARG A 28 1.10 1.92 -5.13
C ARG A 28 1.31 2.30 -3.68
N MET A 29 1.36 3.59 -3.41
CA MET A 29 1.49 4.12 -2.07
C MET A 29 0.69 5.40 -1.97
N GLY A 30 -0.01 5.60 -0.86
CA GLY A 30 -0.90 6.73 -0.69
C GLY A 30 -1.06 7.11 0.77
N ARG A 31 -1.58 8.31 1.00
CA ARG A 31 -2.00 8.75 2.32
C ARG A 31 -3.51 8.84 2.34
N SER A 32 -4.15 8.10 3.21
CA SER A 32 -5.61 8.03 3.31
C SER A 32 -6.22 9.36 3.77
N ALA A 33 -7.54 9.48 3.72
CA ALA A 33 -8.26 10.68 4.16
C ALA A 33 -8.02 11.00 5.66
N GLY A 34 -7.89 9.99 6.51
CA GLY A 34 -7.50 10.15 7.92
C GLY A 34 -6.01 10.38 8.17
N GLY A 35 -5.19 10.38 7.11
CA GLY A 35 -3.76 10.68 7.20
C GLY A 35 -2.85 9.46 7.36
N HIS A 36 -3.39 8.25 7.28
CA HIS A 36 -2.65 6.99 7.42
C HIS A 36 -1.91 6.63 6.12
N LEU A 37 -0.73 6.03 6.24
CA LEU A 37 -0.01 5.53 5.08
C LEU A 37 -0.63 4.22 4.61
N VAL A 38 -0.88 4.08 3.31
CA VAL A 38 -1.40 2.86 2.68
C VAL A 38 -0.47 2.45 1.55
N GLN A 39 -0.11 1.17 1.47
CA GLN A 39 0.78 0.63 0.45
C GLN A 39 0.21 -0.65 -0.17
N LEU A 40 0.20 -0.73 -1.50
CA LEU A 40 -0.06 -1.93 -2.28
C LEU A 40 1.24 -2.39 -2.94
N ARG A 41 1.63 -3.65 -2.72
CA ARG A 41 2.81 -4.25 -3.34
C ARG A 41 2.57 -5.68 -3.78
N LYS A 42 3.36 -6.15 -4.75
CA LYS A 42 3.40 -7.56 -5.13
C LYS A 42 4.15 -8.35 -4.06
N ARG A 43 3.70 -9.57 -3.77
CA ARG A 43 4.40 -10.47 -2.86
C ARG A 43 5.60 -11.09 -3.59
N VAL A 44 6.76 -11.01 -2.95
CA VAL A 44 8.04 -11.51 -3.51
C VAL A 44 8.20 -13.01 -3.24
N SER A 45 7.70 -13.49 -2.09
CA SER A 45 7.84 -14.88 -1.65
C SER A 45 6.81 -15.83 -2.25
N GLU A 46 5.66 -15.32 -2.73
CA GLU A 46 4.57 -16.13 -3.24
C GLU A 46 3.66 -15.35 -4.21
N PRO A 47 2.87 -16.03 -5.06
CA PRO A 47 1.94 -15.38 -5.96
C PRO A 47 0.87 -14.59 -5.20
N GLY A 48 0.80 -13.29 -5.44
CA GLY A 48 -0.26 -12.43 -4.90
C GLY A 48 0.20 -11.00 -4.65
N PHE A 49 -0.67 -10.27 -3.98
CA PHE A 49 -0.54 -8.87 -3.64
C PHE A 49 -0.89 -8.68 -2.18
N VAL A 50 -0.28 -7.67 -1.58
CA VAL A 50 -0.54 -7.29 -0.19
C VAL A 50 -0.79 -5.80 -0.13
N VAL A 51 -1.86 -5.43 0.55
CA VAL A 51 -2.18 -4.05 0.89
C VAL A 51 -1.98 -3.88 2.38
N THR A 52 -1.16 -2.91 2.76
CA THR A 52 -0.86 -2.58 4.17
C THR A 52 -1.32 -1.17 4.46
N ALA A 53 -1.88 -0.94 5.64
CA ALA A 53 -2.22 0.39 6.14
C ALA A 53 -1.59 0.60 7.53
N ASP A 54 -0.91 1.73 7.71
CA ASP A 54 -0.34 2.18 8.98
C ASP A 54 -1.45 2.80 9.84
N VAL A 55 -2.34 1.93 10.32
CA VAL A 55 -3.40 2.28 11.27
C VAL A 55 -3.01 1.78 12.66
N GLU A 56 -3.40 2.52 13.70
CA GLU A 56 -3.37 1.98 15.06
C GLU A 56 -4.08 0.62 15.04
N SER A 57 -3.47 -0.40 15.66
CA SER A 57 -4.01 -1.77 15.68
C SER A 57 -5.38 -1.78 16.35
N ARG A 58 -6.42 -1.52 15.56
CA ARG A 58 -7.80 -1.72 15.94
C ARG A 58 -8.11 -3.20 15.75
N PRO A 59 -8.63 -3.89 16.76
CA PRO A 59 -8.96 -5.32 16.65
C PRO A 59 -9.99 -5.62 15.54
N GLU A 60 -10.67 -4.59 15.03
CA GLU A 60 -11.76 -4.72 14.06
C GLU A 60 -11.33 -4.40 12.60
N ALA A 61 -10.16 -3.79 12.38
CA ALA A 61 -9.70 -3.41 11.03
C ALA A 61 -8.35 -4.08 10.72
N PRO A 62 -8.25 -4.89 9.65
CA PRO A 62 -7.00 -5.51 9.29
C PRO A 62 -6.00 -4.45 8.79
N SER A 63 -4.83 -4.39 9.43
CA SER A 63 -3.70 -3.58 8.96
C SER A 63 -3.07 -4.13 7.68
N GLU A 64 -3.39 -5.37 7.31
CA GLU A 64 -2.91 -6.04 6.10
C GLU A 64 -4.04 -6.84 5.40
N VAL A 65 -4.17 -6.70 4.09
CA VAL A 65 -5.09 -7.45 3.22
C VAL A 65 -4.30 -8.16 2.14
N ILE A 66 -4.39 -9.49 2.09
CA ILE A 66 -3.72 -10.33 1.09
C ILE A 66 -4.72 -10.74 0.01
N THR A 67 -4.36 -10.54 -1.26
CA THR A 67 -5.19 -10.95 -2.41
C THR A 67 -4.34 -11.68 -3.45
N HIS A 68 -4.98 -12.57 -4.23
CA HIS A 68 -4.31 -13.26 -5.33
C HIS A 68 -4.44 -12.52 -6.67
N GLU A 69 -5.42 -11.62 -6.79
CA GLU A 69 -5.70 -10.86 -8.00
C GLU A 69 -5.42 -9.37 -7.82
N TRP A 70 -4.84 -8.76 -8.86
CA TRP A 70 -4.51 -7.34 -8.91
C TRP A 70 -5.74 -6.45 -8.75
N ALA A 71 -6.85 -6.80 -9.41
CA ALA A 71 -8.09 -6.04 -9.34
C ALA A 71 -8.62 -5.99 -7.89
N SER A 72 -8.65 -7.13 -7.20
CA SER A 72 -9.04 -7.23 -5.79
C SER A 72 -8.10 -6.44 -4.87
N ALA A 73 -6.79 -6.45 -5.15
CA ALA A 73 -5.81 -5.68 -4.40
C ALA A 73 -6.05 -4.16 -4.55
N ASN A 74 -6.36 -3.71 -5.76
CA ASN A 74 -6.68 -2.30 -6.01
C ASN A 74 -7.97 -1.89 -5.31
N VAL A 75 -9.02 -2.72 -5.35
CA VAL A 75 -10.26 -2.42 -4.62
C VAL A 75 -10.00 -2.29 -3.12
N ALA A 76 -9.18 -3.17 -2.55
CA ALA A 76 -8.80 -3.08 -1.14
C ALA A 76 -7.98 -1.81 -0.83
N PHE A 77 -7.03 -1.44 -1.70
CA PHE A 77 -6.26 -0.20 -1.58
C PHE A 77 -7.15 1.04 -1.61
N GLU A 78 -8.03 1.16 -2.61
CA GLU A 78 -8.97 2.28 -2.74
C GLU A 78 -9.91 2.39 -1.54
N ARG A 79 -10.32 1.25 -0.98
CA ARG A 79 -11.15 1.20 0.22
C ARG A 79 -10.40 1.75 1.44
N LEU A 80 -9.17 1.28 1.68
CA LEU A 80 -8.35 1.76 2.80
C LEU A 80 -7.97 3.23 2.66
N MET A 81 -7.71 3.72 1.43
CA MET A 81 -7.49 5.14 1.16
C MET A 81 -8.66 6.05 1.59
N ARG A 82 -9.89 5.52 1.63
CA ARG A 82 -11.10 6.25 2.05
C ARG A 82 -11.46 6.05 3.51
N GLU A 83 -11.23 4.85 4.04
CA GLU A 83 -11.72 4.42 5.35
C GLU A 83 -10.74 4.67 6.49
N CYS A 84 -9.43 4.65 6.22
CA CYS A 84 -8.40 4.96 7.21
C CYS A 84 -8.30 6.47 7.39
#